data_AF-A0A7X0H985-F1
#
_entry.id   AF-A0A7X0H985-F1
#
_cell.length_a   1.000
_cell.length_b   1.000
_cell.length_c   1.000
_cell.angle_alpha   90.00
_cell.angle_beta   90.00
_cell.angle_gamma   90.00
#
_symmetry.space_group_name_H-M   'P 1'
#
loop_
_entity.id
_entity.type
_entity.pdbx_description
1 polymer ?
#
loop_
_entity_poly.entity_id
_entity_poly.type
_entity_poly.pdbx_seq_one_letter_code
_entity_poly.pdbx_strand_id
1 'polypeptide(L)'
;MIDQKLTSAKELGELAGVSTSTVYRWIAGQSQPDFDSIRLLVRHLPDNRAQEEILQAFTSGTDWLCTRLDLELDVNDDGRIDADDALDATIECVKGASQSLASIRARSHEPMTSDETLETVALLNHVMKHCAITQRVLVEMSEQRRKRKLKLVK
;
A
#
# COMPACT_ATOMS: atom_id res chain seq x y z
N MET A 1 22.93 0.30 -10.20
CA MET A 1 22.62 1.63 -9.64
C MET A 1 21.70 1.45 -8.44
N ILE A 2 22.32 1.24 -7.29
CA ILE A 2 21.74 1.25 -5.94
C ILE A 2 22.43 2.43 -5.24
N ASP A 3 22.44 3.61 -5.88
CA ASP A 3 23.36 4.70 -5.54
C ASP A 3 22.69 5.95 -4.99
N GLN A 4 21.48 5.80 -4.45
CA GLN A 4 20.85 6.85 -3.61
C GLN A 4 20.35 6.27 -2.28
N LYS A 5 20.92 5.14 -1.84
CA LYS A 5 20.37 4.32 -0.74
C LYS A 5 21.04 4.65 0.58
N LEU A 6 20.27 4.59 1.66
CA LEU A 6 20.78 4.43 3.02
C LEU A 6 21.82 3.31 3.00
N THR A 7 23.09 3.64 3.22
CA THR A 7 24.23 2.72 2.94
C THR A 7 24.87 2.21 4.22
N SER A 8 24.52 2.77 5.39
CA SER A 8 25.14 2.37 6.65
C SER A 8 24.15 1.79 7.66
N ALA A 9 24.62 0.79 8.41
CA ALA A 9 23.89 0.24 9.55
C ALA A 9 23.55 1.31 10.61
N LYS A 10 24.33 2.40 10.65
CA LYS A 10 24.09 3.54 11.53
C LYS A 10 22.81 4.29 11.15
N GLU A 11 22.66 4.64 9.87
CA GLU A 11 21.46 5.33 9.38
C GLU A 11 20.21 4.48 9.56
N LEU A 12 20.30 3.16 9.28
CA LEU A 12 19.20 2.23 9.54
C LEU A 12 18.82 2.18 11.02
N GLY A 13 19.81 2.21 11.92
CA GLY A 13 19.57 2.25 13.36
C GLY A 13 18.88 3.53 13.81
N GLU A 14 19.32 4.68 13.30
CA GLU A 14 18.70 5.98 13.56
C GLU A 14 17.24 6.03 13.08
N LEU A 15 16.95 5.51 11.88
CA LEU A 15 15.59 5.47 11.33
C LEU A 15 14.67 4.52 12.09
N ALA A 16 15.16 3.32 12.43
CA ALA A 16 14.38 2.32 13.15
C ALA A 16 14.29 2.57 14.66
N GLY A 17 15.06 3.53 15.20
CA GLY A 17 15.14 3.77 16.64
C GLY A 17 15.87 2.66 17.41
N VAL A 18 16.81 1.96 16.78
CA VAL A 18 17.58 0.86 17.39
C VAL A 18 19.09 1.09 17.31
N SER A 19 19.86 0.36 18.11
CA SER A 19 21.32 0.42 18.06
C SER A 19 21.89 -0.14 16.74
N THR A 20 23.04 0.37 16.30
CA THR A 20 23.78 -0.18 15.14
C THR A 20 24.10 -1.66 15.31
N SER A 21 24.40 -2.11 16.53
CA SER A 21 24.64 -3.52 16.85
C SER A 21 23.41 -4.38 16.59
N THR A 22 22.21 -3.88 16.88
CA THR A 22 20.94 -4.56 16.56
C THR A 22 20.80 -4.75 15.06
N VAL A 23 21.10 -3.72 14.27
CA VAL A 23 21.04 -3.78 12.80
C VAL A 23 22.01 -4.83 12.25
N TYR A 24 23.25 -4.90 12.76
CA TYR A 24 24.19 -5.94 12.35
C TYR A 24 23.71 -7.35 12.67
N ARG A 25 23.02 -7.56 13.80
CA ARG A 25 22.41 -8.87 14.10
C ARG A 25 21.28 -9.21 13.14
N TRP A 26 20.50 -8.23 12.67
CA TRP A 26 19.50 -8.46 11.62
C TRP A 26 20.16 -8.89 10.31
N ILE A 27 21.19 -8.17 9.86
CA ILE A 27 21.95 -8.49 8.64
C ILE A 27 22.58 -9.89 8.73
N ALA A 28 23.10 -10.27 9.89
CA ALA A 28 23.68 -11.58 10.14
C ALA A 28 22.64 -12.70 10.37
N GLY A 29 21.33 -12.39 10.34
CA GLY A 29 20.25 -13.35 10.60
C GLY A 29 20.19 -13.87 12.05
N GLN A 30 20.86 -13.21 12.98
CA GLN A 30 20.91 -13.59 14.40
C GLN A 30 19.69 -13.10 15.20
N SER A 31 18.94 -12.14 14.66
CA SER A 31 17.69 -11.65 15.22
C SER A 31 16.80 -11.11 14.10
N GLN A 32 15.50 -10.95 14.36
CA GLN A 32 14.55 -10.35 13.43
C GLN A 32 14.13 -8.95 13.91
N PRO A 33 13.84 -8.01 13.00
CA PRO A 33 13.23 -6.75 13.35
C PRO A 33 11.78 -6.97 13.81
N ASP A 34 11.32 -6.15 14.75
CA ASP A 34 9.90 -6.12 15.14
C ASP A 34 9.08 -5.25 14.18
N PHE A 35 7.75 -5.29 14.35
CA PHE A 35 6.83 -4.54 13.50
C PHE A 35 7.11 -3.03 13.51
N ASP A 36 7.41 -2.44 14.68
CA ASP A 36 7.64 -0.99 14.79
C ASP A 36 8.93 -0.56 14.09
N SER A 37 9.99 -1.37 14.20
CA SER A 37 11.25 -1.15 13.49
C SER A 37 11.04 -1.17 11.98
N ILE A 38 10.32 -2.18 11.47
CA ILE A 38 10.00 -2.27 10.03
C ILE A 38 9.12 -1.09 9.59
N ARG A 39 8.08 -0.75 10.36
CA ARG A 39 7.19 0.37 10.07
C ARG A 39 7.95 1.68 9.95
N LEU A 40 8.92 1.92 10.84
CA LEU A 40 9.76 3.12 10.80
C LEU A 40 10.71 3.12 9.61
N LEU A 41 11.39 2.00 9.32
CA LEU A 41 12.27 1.88 8.16
C LEU A 41 11.52 2.17 6.85
N VAL A 42 10.38 1.50 6.64
CA VAL A 42 9.54 1.66 5.45
C VAL A 42 9.08 3.11 5.29
N ARG A 43 8.67 3.76 6.39
CA ARG A 43 8.21 5.15 6.36
C ARG A 43 9.29 6.14 5.91
N HIS A 44 10.56 5.86 6.23
CA HIS A 44 11.66 6.80 6.04
C HIS A 44 12.58 6.45 4.87
N LEU A 45 12.43 5.27 4.28
CA LEU A 45 13.17 4.87 3.08
C LEU A 45 12.70 5.68 1.86
N PRO A 46 13.60 6.34 1.11
CA PRO A 46 13.22 7.10 -0.08
C PRO A 46 12.92 6.20 -1.30
N ASP A 47 13.50 5.00 -1.33
CA ASP A 47 13.35 4.05 -2.44
C ASP A 47 12.09 3.20 -2.22
N ASN A 48 11.06 3.51 -3.00
CA ASN A 48 9.79 2.81 -3.06
C ASN A 48 9.93 1.30 -3.29
N ARG A 49 10.91 0.87 -4.09
CA ARG A 49 11.17 -0.55 -4.33
C ARG A 49 11.79 -1.21 -3.10
N ALA A 50 12.70 -0.52 -2.41
CA ALA A 50 13.29 -1.03 -1.18
C ALA A 50 12.25 -1.16 -0.06
N GLN A 51 11.29 -0.23 0.03
CA GLN A 51 10.16 -0.35 0.95
C GLN A 51 9.35 -1.63 0.72
N GLU A 52 8.99 -1.91 -0.54
CA GLU A 52 8.24 -3.12 -0.92
C GLU A 52 9.03 -4.40 -0.64
N GLU A 53 10.30 -4.45 -1.01
CA GLU A 53 11.16 -5.61 -0.77
C GLU A 53 11.28 -5.93 0.74
N ILE A 54 11.41 -4.91 1.59
CA ILE A 54 11.47 -5.08 3.06
C ILE A 54 10.13 -5.57 3.61
N LEU A 55 9.01 -4.97 3.19
CA LEU A 55 7.69 -5.40 3.63
C LEU A 55 7.40 -6.84 3.20
N GLN A 56 7.69 -7.18 1.96
CA GLN A 56 7.49 -8.52 1.42
C GLN A 56 8.34 -9.55 2.17
N ALA A 57 9.61 -9.23 2.45
CA ALA A 57 10.47 -10.10 3.25
C ALA A 57 9.95 -10.27 4.68
N PHE A 58 9.43 -9.21 5.31
CA PHE A 58 8.89 -9.25 6.67
C PHE A 58 7.59 -10.04 6.77
N THR A 59 6.71 -9.95 5.77
CA THR A 59 5.42 -10.68 5.77
C THR A 59 5.53 -12.08 5.16
N SER A 60 6.67 -12.43 4.53
CA SER A 60 6.87 -13.73 3.91
C SER A 60 6.70 -14.88 4.91
N GLY A 61 5.86 -15.86 4.55
CA GLY A 61 5.56 -17.01 5.40
C GLY A 61 4.54 -16.75 6.52
N THR A 62 3.90 -15.58 6.51
CA THR A 62 2.78 -15.23 7.40
C THR A 62 1.49 -15.06 6.58
N ASP A 63 0.34 -15.06 7.25
CA ASP A 63 -0.95 -14.74 6.62
C ASP A 63 -1.10 -13.24 6.27
N TRP A 64 -0.09 -12.43 6.59
CA TRP A 64 -0.15 -10.99 6.41
C TRP A 64 0.15 -10.64 4.95
N LEU A 65 -0.72 -9.83 4.37
CA LEU A 65 -0.55 -9.28 3.04
C LEU A 65 -0.20 -7.80 3.16
N CYS A 66 0.88 -7.38 2.51
CA CYS A 66 1.19 -5.97 2.33
C CYS A 66 0.77 -5.55 0.92
N THR A 67 0.22 -4.34 0.79
CA THR A 67 -0.10 -3.74 -0.50
C THR A 67 0.34 -2.30 -0.45
N ARG A 68 1.22 -1.90 -1.37
CA ARG A 68 1.49 -0.48 -1.58
C ARG A 68 0.35 0.11 -2.38
N LEU A 69 -0.21 1.19 -1.87
CA LEU A 69 -1.15 2.02 -2.59
C LEU A 69 -0.39 3.31 -2.88
N ASP A 70 -0.16 3.61 -4.16
CA ASP A 70 0.30 4.95 -4.53
C ASP A 70 -0.86 5.90 -4.23
N LEU A 71 -0.62 6.83 -3.30
CA LEU A 71 -1.64 7.67 -2.66
C LEU A 71 -1.82 9.01 -3.38
N GLU A 72 -1.45 9.11 -4.66
CA GLU A 72 -1.83 10.29 -5.45
C GLU A 72 -3.35 10.26 -5.63
N LEU A 73 -4.02 11.21 -4.97
CA LEU A 73 -5.47 11.40 -5.05
C LEU A 73 -5.89 12.27 -6.24
N ASP A 74 -4.92 12.71 -7.05
CA ASP A 74 -5.16 13.32 -8.35
C ASP A 74 -5.42 12.19 -9.36
N VAL A 75 -6.66 11.69 -9.37
CA VAL A 75 -7.00 10.48 -10.13
C VAL A 75 -7.16 10.76 -11.63
N ASN A 76 -7.38 12.02 -12.01
CA ASN A 76 -7.59 12.45 -13.40
C ASN A 76 -6.40 13.24 -13.97
N ASP A 77 -5.29 13.34 -13.23
CA ASP A 77 -4.07 14.09 -13.56
C ASP A 77 -4.31 15.59 -13.87
N ASP A 78 -5.33 16.21 -13.26
CA ASP A 78 -5.67 17.62 -13.49
C ASP A 78 -4.88 18.60 -12.57
N GLY A 79 -4.06 18.05 -11.69
CA GLY A 79 -3.26 18.78 -10.71
C GLY A 79 -4.04 19.21 -9.47
N ARG A 80 -5.29 18.77 -9.31
CA ARG A 80 -6.17 19.10 -8.19
C ARG A 80 -6.64 17.82 -7.51
N ILE A 81 -6.65 17.88 -6.18
CA ILE A 81 -7.26 16.84 -5.37
C ILE A 81 -8.67 17.32 -5.02
N ASP A 82 -9.67 16.93 -5.82
CA ASP A 82 -11.08 17.11 -5.51
C ASP A 82 -11.67 15.85 -4.85
N ALA A 83 -12.49 16.06 -3.82
CA ALA A 83 -13.24 14.97 -3.21
C ALA A 83 -14.26 14.37 -4.19
N ASP A 84 -14.76 15.15 -5.14
CA ASP A 84 -15.69 14.67 -6.17
C ASP A 84 -14.97 13.76 -7.17
N ASP A 85 -13.76 14.11 -7.63
CA ASP A 85 -12.93 13.24 -8.50
C ASP A 85 -12.61 11.90 -7.81
N ALA A 86 -12.33 11.96 -6.51
CA ALA A 86 -12.06 10.77 -5.71
C ALA A 86 -13.30 9.87 -5.53
N LEU A 87 -14.49 10.47 -5.45
CA LEU A 87 -15.76 9.75 -5.39
C LEU A 87 -16.16 9.18 -6.77
N ASP A 88 -15.96 9.93 -7.84
CA ASP A 88 -16.22 9.47 -9.21
C ASP A 88 -15.27 8.32 -9.58
N ALA A 89 -13.98 8.45 -9.24
CA ALA A 89 -13.04 7.36 -9.30
C ALA A 89 -13.55 6.14 -8.53
N THR A 90 -13.96 6.31 -7.26
CA THR A 90 -14.55 5.24 -6.44
C THR A 90 -15.76 4.58 -7.12
N ILE A 91 -16.66 5.35 -7.72
CA ILE A 91 -17.84 4.83 -8.41
C ILE A 91 -17.44 3.98 -9.62
N GLU A 92 -16.55 4.49 -10.48
CA GLU A 92 -16.05 3.74 -11.64
C GLU A 92 -15.30 2.47 -11.21
N CYS A 93 -14.55 2.57 -10.12
CA CYS A 93 -13.86 1.46 -9.49
C CYS A 93 -14.82 0.36 -9.03
N VAL A 94 -15.92 0.71 -8.35
CA VAL A 94 -16.96 -0.24 -7.91
C VAL A 94 -17.69 -0.85 -9.11
N LYS A 95 -17.95 -0.07 -10.16
CA LYS A 95 -18.53 -0.60 -11.42
C LYS A 95 -17.60 -1.62 -12.06
N GLY A 96 -16.31 -1.31 -12.20
CA GLY A 96 -15.30 -2.23 -12.73
C GLY A 96 -15.19 -3.50 -11.89
N ALA A 97 -15.24 -3.38 -10.57
CA ALA A 97 -15.27 -4.52 -9.66
C ALA A 97 -16.52 -5.40 -9.83
N SER A 98 -17.70 -4.77 -9.92
CA SER A 98 -18.95 -5.48 -10.15
C SER A 98 -18.93 -6.24 -11.48
N GLN A 99 -18.42 -5.62 -12.54
CA GLN A 99 -18.27 -6.25 -13.87
C GLN A 99 -17.29 -7.42 -13.80
N SER A 100 -16.15 -7.25 -13.12
CA SER A 100 -15.15 -8.30 -12.92
C SER A 100 -15.74 -9.52 -12.20
N LEU A 101 -16.48 -9.31 -11.11
CA LEU A 101 -17.15 -10.39 -10.37
C LEU A 101 -18.24 -11.07 -11.20
N ALA A 102 -18.97 -10.32 -12.03
CA ALA A 102 -19.95 -10.88 -12.95
C ALA A 102 -19.28 -11.79 -14.00
N SER A 103 -18.13 -11.37 -14.55
CA SER A 103 -17.33 -12.18 -15.48
C SER A 103 -16.82 -13.46 -14.82
N ILE A 104 -16.31 -13.38 -13.59
CA ILE A 104 -15.86 -14.55 -12.81
C ILE A 104 -17.02 -15.52 -12.60
N ARG A 105 -18.18 -15.01 -12.18
CA ARG A 105 -19.39 -15.83 -11.98
C ARG A 105 -19.85 -16.52 -13.27
N ALA A 106 -19.77 -15.84 -14.41
CA ALA A 106 -20.14 -16.44 -15.69
C ALA A 106 -19.20 -17.62 -16.06
N ARG A 107 -17.92 -17.51 -15.71
CA ARG A 107 -16.88 -18.52 -16.01
C ARG A 107 -16.73 -19.59 -14.93
N SER A 108 -17.31 -19.43 -13.73
CA SER A 108 -17.08 -20.33 -12.59
C SER A 108 -17.58 -21.77 -12.80
N HIS A 109 -18.34 -22.02 -13.85
CA HIS A 109 -18.87 -23.34 -14.20
C HIS A 109 -18.04 -24.06 -15.28
N GLU A 110 -17.01 -23.41 -15.82
CA GLU A 110 -16.13 -23.95 -16.85
C GLU A 110 -14.70 -24.08 -16.31
N PRO A 111 -13.95 -25.12 -16.69
CA PRO A 111 -12.55 -25.24 -16.31
C PRO A 111 -11.74 -24.10 -16.91
N MET A 112 -11.13 -23.28 -16.06
CA MET A 112 -10.27 -22.16 -16.47
C MET A 112 -8.87 -22.65 -16.82
N THR A 113 -8.30 -22.12 -17.89
CA THR A 113 -6.88 -22.25 -18.21
C THR A 113 -6.00 -21.47 -17.21
N SER A 114 -4.68 -21.70 -17.26
CA SER A 114 -3.72 -20.94 -16.45
C SER A 114 -3.82 -19.44 -16.70
N ASP A 115 -3.96 -19.04 -17.96
CA ASP A 115 -3.94 -17.64 -18.36
C ASP A 115 -5.22 -16.94 -17.90
N GLU A 116 -6.38 -17.59 -18.02
CA GLU A 116 -7.65 -17.10 -17.50
C GLU A 116 -7.68 -17.02 -15.98
N THR A 117 -6.97 -17.92 -15.29
CA THR A 117 -6.80 -17.88 -13.84
C THR A 117 -5.96 -16.66 -13.44
N LEU A 118 -4.85 -16.40 -14.13
CA LEU A 118 -4.01 -15.22 -13.88
C LEU A 118 -4.76 -13.91 -14.16
N GLU A 119 -5.54 -13.87 -15.24
CA GLU A 119 -6.41 -12.74 -15.57
C GLU A 119 -7.43 -12.49 -14.45
N THR A 120 -8.07 -13.55 -13.95
CA THR A 120 -9.03 -13.48 -12.84
C THR A 120 -8.39 -12.98 -11.55
N VAL A 121 -7.18 -13.44 -11.23
CA VAL A 121 -6.41 -12.95 -10.09
C VAL A 121 -6.06 -11.46 -10.27
N ALA A 122 -5.68 -11.03 -11.47
CA ALA A 122 -5.41 -9.63 -11.76
C ALA A 122 -6.65 -8.75 -11.57
N LEU A 123 -7.82 -9.22 -12.01
CA LEU A 123 -9.10 -8.54 -11.79
C LEU A 123 -9.42 -8.41 -10.29
N LEU A 124 -9.26 -9.48 -9.51
CA LEU A 124 -9.48 -9.44 -8.05
C LEU A 124 -8.52 -8.47 -7.35
N ASN A 125 -7.24 -8.45 -7.73
CA ASN A 125 -6.27 -7.49 -7.21
C ASN A 125 -6.67 -6.05 -7.54
N HIS A 126 -7.19 -5.81 -8.74
CA HIS A 126 -7.71 -4.51 -9.14
C HIS A 126 -8.89 -4.06 -8.25
N VAL A 127 -9.83 -4.97 -7.95
CA VAL A 127 -10.92 -4.70 -7.00
C VAL A 127 -10.41 -4.34 -5.61
N MET A 128 -9.43 -5.07 -5.08
CA MET A 128 -8.86 -4.78 -3.77
C MET A 128 -8.20 -3.40 -3.71
N LYS A 129 -7.41 -3.04 -4.75
CA LYS A 129 -6.78 -1.72 -4.87
C LYS A 129 -7.82 -0.59 -4.78
N HIS A 130 -8.91 -0.76 -5.49
CA HIS A 130 -10.02 0.19 -5.57
C HIS A 130 -10.79 0.39 -4.27
N CYS A 131 -11.07 -0.70 -3.56
CA CYS A 131 -11.64 -0.63 -2.21
C CYS A 131 -10.74 0.18 -1.26
N ALA A 132 -9.41 0.02 -1.39
CA ALA A 132 -8.47 0.70 -0.53
C ALA A 132 -8.33 2.20 -0.85
N ILE A 133 -8.38 2.59 -2.13
CA ILE A 133 -8.48 4.01 -2.54
C ILE A 133 -9.73 4.65 -1.92
N THR A 134 -10.88 4.00 -2.08
CA THR A 134 -12.16 4.46 -1.51
C THR A 134 -12.07 4.70 0.00
N GLN A 135 -11.49 3.74 0.73
CA GLN A 135 -11.30 3.86 2.18
C GLN A 135 -10.44 5.08 2.53
N ARG A 136 -9.37 5.35 1.77
CA ARG A 136 -8.48 6.49 2.01
C ARG A 136 -9.20 7.83 1.82
N VAL A 137 -9.98 7.96 0.76
CA VAL A 137 -10.79 9.15 0.47
C VAL A 137 -11.71 9.48 1.65
N LEU A 138 -12.40 8.46 2.19
CA LEU A 138 -13.26 8.61 3.36
C LEU A 138 -12.49 9.05 4.61
N VAL A 139 -11.28 8.51 4.84
CA VAL A 139 -10.40 8.94 5.94
C VAL A 139 -10.02 10.40 5.78
N GLU A 140 -9.63 10.82 4.57
CA GLU A 140 -9.22 12.20 4.31
C GLU A 140 -10.37 13.19 4.46
N MET A 141 -11.56 12.86 3.93
CA MET A 141 -12.78 13.64 4.16
C MET A 141 -13.07 13.81 5.66
N SER A 142 -12.89 12.75 6.45
CA SER A 142 -13.07 12.79 7.91
C SER A 142 -12.05 13.73 8.58
N GLU A 143 -10.78 13.64 8.20
CA GLU A 143 -9.72 14.53 8.69
C GLU A 143 -9.97 16.00 8.33
N GLN A 144 -10.37 16.29 7.09
CA GLN A 144 -10.71 17.64 6.64
C GLN A 144 -11.90 18.21 7.43
N ARG A 145 -12.95 17.41 7.66
CA ARG A 145 -14.10 17.80 8.50
C ARG A 145 -13.65 18.10 9.94
N ARG A 146 -12.78 17.28 10.51
CA ARG A 146 -12.21 17.50 11.85
C ARG A 146 -11.41 18.80 11.92
N LYS A 147 -10.55 19.07 10.93
CA LYS A 147 -9.79 20.33 10.82
C LYS A 147 -10.70 21.56 10.71
N ARG A 148 -11.77 21.48 9.91
CA ARG A 148 -12.78 22.57 9.78
C ARG A 148 -13.49 22.83 11.10
N LYS A 149 -13.92 21.79 11.82
CA LYS A 149 -14.54 21.93 13.17
C LYS A 149 -13.61 22.61 14.16
N LEU A 150 -12.33 22.24 14.20
CA LEU A 150 -11.34 22.85 15.10
C LEU A 150 -11.09 24.34 14.80
N LYS A 151 -11.23 24.77 13.53
CA LYS A 151 -11.10 26.19 13.15
C LYS A 151 -12.29 27.03 13.58
N LEU A 152 -13.49 26.45 13.70
CA LEU A 152 -14.72 27.14 14.09
C LEU A 152 -14.86 27.35 15.61
N VAL A 153 -14.01 26.70 16.41
CA VAL A 153 -14.00 26.79 17.89
C VAL A 153 -12.99 27.85 18.39
N LYS A 154 -12.26 28.50 17.48
CA LYS A 154 -11.37 29.64 17.77
C LYS A 154 -12.03 30.95 17.36
#